data_AF-A0A8S9PSD6-F1
#
_entry.id   AF-A0A8S9PSD6-F1
#
_cell.length_a   1.000
_cell.length_b   1.000
_cell.length_c   1.000
_cell.angle_alpha   90.00
_cell.angle_beta   90.00
_cell.angle_gamma   90.00
#
_symmetry.space_group_name_H-M   'P 1'
#
loop_
_entity.id
_entity.type
_entity.pdbx_description
1 polymer ?
#
loop_
_entity_poly.entity_id
_entity_poly.type
_entity_poly.pdbx_seq_one_letter_code
_entity_poly.pdbx_strand_id
1 'polypeptide(L)'
;MSIVECSYTGVMQFDRCYVSPNFVTDREKMSVEFDNCKLLLVDKKNTNARDLVGVLEDAIRGGYPILIITEDIEQEALTTLVVNKLRGTLKLAALRLHDLESARANTLTILPFSLEEFGLSLDKAEKKVLGHAAKVVLTKETSTIVGDGST
;
A
#
# COMPACT_ATOMS: atom_id res chain seq x y z
N MET A 1 -7.43 18.93 10.87
CA MET A 1 -8.68 18.30 10.43
C MET A 1 -8.65 18.33 8.92
N SER A 2 -7.94 17.38 8.29
CA SER A 2 -7.87 17.29 6.84
C SER A 2 -8.93 16.29 6.42
N ILE A 3 -9.97 16.84 5.83
CA ILE A 3 -11.19 16.19 5.40
C ILE A 3 -10.86 15.31 4.18
N VAL A 4 -11.07 14.00 4.32
CA VAL A 4 -11.08 13.05 3.20
C VAL A 4 -12.36 13.31 2.42
N GLU A 5 -12.27 13.94 1.26
CA GLU A 5 -13.40 13.99 0.32
C GLU A 5 -13.60 12.60 -0.28
N CYS A 6 -14.43 11.78 0.38
CA CYS A 6 -15.05 10.61 -0.23
C CYS A 6 -16.12 11.10 -1.23
N SER A 7 -15.71 11.46 -2.44
CA SER A 7 -16.64 11.59 -3.55
C SER A 7 -17.14 10.18 -3.91
N TYR A 8 -18.43 10.05 -4.11
CA TYR A 8 -19.24 8.82 -4.26
C TYR A 8 -18.86 7.90 -5.46
N THR A 9 -17.65 8.04 -5.99
CA THR A 9 -17.15 7.49 -7.27
C THR A 9 -16.04 6.44 -7.11
N GLY A 10 -15.82 5.89 -5.92
CA GLY A 10 -14.80 4.84 -5.70
C GLY A 10 -13.36 5.35 -5.76
N VAL A 11 -13.16 6.66 -5.58
CA VAL A 11 -11.84 7.29 -5.54
C VAL A 11 -11.60 7.82 -4.14
N MET A 12 -10.39 7.62 -3.64
CA MET A 12 -9.96 8.04 -2.32
C MET A 12 -8.73 8.89 -2.44
N GLN A 13 -8.72 10.01 -1.73
CA GLN A 13 -7.57 10.88 -1.66
C GLN A 13 -7.17 11.10 -0.20
N PHE A 14 -5.87 10.98 0.05
CA PHE A 14 -5.26 11.17 1.34
C PHE A 14 -4.21 12.28 1.22
N ASP A 15 -4.18 13.20 2.18
CA ASP A 15 -3.09 14.19 2.37
C ASP A 15 -1.84 13.54 2.99
N ARG A 16 -1.43 12.40 2.44
CA ARG A 16 -0.27 11.64 2.91
C ARG A 16 0.57 11.20 1.73
N CYS A 17 1.85 11.02 2.00
CA CYS A 17 2.88 10.90 1.00
C CYS A 17 3.58 9.54 1.11
N TYR A 18 4.23 9.11 0.03
CA TYR A 18 5.06 7.91 0.06
C TYR A 18 6.17 8.00 1.14
N VAL A 19 6.52 6.87 1.74
CA VAL A 19 7.54 6.79 2.81
C VAL A 19 8.93 7.16 2.29
N SER A 20 9.23 6.86 1.03
CA SER A 20 10.53 7.12 0.42
C SER A 20 10.41 7.52 -1.05
N PRO A 21 11.14 8.56 -1.51
CA PRO A 21 11.17 8.97 -2.91
C PRO A 21 11.80 7.90 -3.81
N ASN A 22 12.51 6.92 -3.23
CA ASN A 22 12.99 5.76 -3.98
C ASN A 22 11.85 4.92 -4.57
N PHE A 23 10.61 5.13 -4.11
CA PHE A 23 9.44 4.49 -4.70
C PHE A 23 8.87 5.21 -5.92
N VAL A 24 9.38 6.39 -6.29
CA VAL A 24 8.94 7.12 -7.48
C VAL A 24 9.15 6.29 -8.75
N THR A 25 8.08 6.05 -9.49
CA THR A 25 8.12 5.37 -10.79
C THR A 25 8.34 6.36 -11.93
N ASP A 26 7.75 7.55 -11.82
CA ASP A 26 7.87 8.63 -12.79
C ASP A 26 8.69 9.76 -12.18
N ARG A 27 9.97 9.84 -12.56
CA ARG A 27 10.91 10.83 -12.02
C ARG A 27 10.64 12.25 -12.53
N GLU A 28 9.91 12.40 -13.63
CA GLU A 28 9.57 13.72 -14.19
C GLU A 28 8.45 14.35 -13.37
N LYS A 29 7.40 13.58 -13.08
CA LYS A 29 6.27 14.01 -12.27
C LYS A 29 6.51 13.87 -10.77
N MET A 30 7.59 13.22 -10.35
CA MET A 30 7.86 12.86 -8.96
C MET A 30 6.67 12.11 -8.34
N SER A 31 6.09 11.21 -9.13
CA SER A 31 4.91 10.45 -8.75
C SER A 31 5.15 8.94 -8.83
N VAL A 32 4.39 8.22 -8.01
CA VAL A 32 4.24 6.78 -8.09
C VAL A 32 2.91 6.52 -8.78
N GLU A 33 2.94 5.83 -9.92
CA GLU A 33 1.72 5.40 -10.61
C GLU A 33 1.73 3.88 -10.72
N PHE A 34 0.68 3.23 -10.23
CA PHE A 34 0.46 1.80 -10.38
C PHE A 34 -0.95 1.52 -10.91
N ASP A 35 -1.03 0.67 -11.92
CA ASP A 35 -2.28 0.12 -12.43
C ASP A 35 -2.47 -1.31 -11.91
N ASN A 36 -3.71 -1.70 -11.64
CA ASN A 36 -4.07 -3.02 -11.09
C ASN A 36 -3.24 -3.39 -9.84
N CYS A 37 -3.13 -2.44 -8.93
CA CYS A 37 -2.28 -2.56 -7.74
C CYS A 37 -2.97 -3.38 -6.66
N LYS A 38 -2.19 -4.23 -5.98
CA LYS A 38 -2.61 -4.89 -4.76
C LYS A 38 -2.32 -3.99 -3.57
N LEU A 39 -3.29 -3.85 -2.68
CA LEU A 39 -3.17 -3.08 -1.45
C LEU A 39 -2.94 -4.06 -0.30
N LEU A 40 -1.93 -3.82 0.52
CA LEU A 40 -1.68 -4.53 1.76
C LEU A 40 -1.81 -3.54 2.92
N LEU A 41 -2.74 -3.81 3.83
CA LEU A 41 -2.87 -3.05 5.07
C LEU A 41 -2.18 -3.81 6.20
N VAL A 42 -1.30 -3.13 6.93
CA VAL A 42 -0.59 -3.68 8.09
C VAL A 42 -0.96 -2.83 9.31
N ASP A 43 -1.65 -3.44 10.26
CA ASP A 43 -2.13 -2.83 11.51
C ASP A 43 -1.08 -2.82 12.63
N LYS A 44 0.10 -3.39 12.37
CA LYS A 44 1.19 -3.42 13.36
C LYS A 44 1.91 -2.08 13.43
N LYS A 45 2.09 -1.60 14.66
CA LYS A 45 2.98 -0.46 14.97
C LYS A 45 4.41 -0.62 14.46
N ASN A 46 4.96 -1.84 14.39
CA ASN A 46 6.27 -2.08 13.77
C ASN A 46 6.15 -3.19 12.71
N THR A 47 6.23 -2.80 11.45
CA THR A 47 6.32 -3.76 10.34
C THR A 47 7.78 -4.21 10.16
N ASN A 48 8.04 -5.50 10.36
CA ASN A 48 9.37 -6.09 10.21
C ASN A 48 9.60 -6.65 8.79
N ALA A 49 10.85 -6.67 8.34
CA ALA A 49 11.22 -7.18 7.02
C ALA A 49 10.78 -8.63 6.79
N ARG A 50 10.83 -9.49 7.82
CA ARG A 50 10.47 -10.92 7.73
C ARG A 50 9.00 -11.15 7.37
N ASP A 51 8.12 -10.35 7.97
CA ASP A 51 6.67 -10.44 7.77
C ASP A 51 6.31 -10.09 6.31
N LEU A 52 7.08 -9.19 5.70
CA LEU A 52 6.89 -8.76 4.31
C LEU A 52 7.43 -9.76 3.28
N VAL A 53 8.38 -10.64 3.64
CA VAL A 53 9.04 -11.55 2.67
C VAL A 53 8.01 -12.36 1.88
N GLY A 54 7.04 -12.99 2.55
CA GLY A 54 6.04 -13.82 1.88
C GLY A 54 5.21 -13.04 0.85
N VAL A 55 4.77 -11.83 1.21
CA VAL A 55 3.99 -10.98 0.28
C VAL A 55 4.86 -10.48 -0.88
N LEU A 56 6.12 -10.16 -0.62
CA LEU A 56 7.07 -9.73 -1.65
C LEU A 56 7.36 -10.86 -2.65
N GLU A 57 7.49 -12.10 -2.17
CA GLU A 57 7.66 -13.26 -3.04
C GLU A 57 6.41 -13.51 -3.91
N ASP A 58 5.20 -13.40 -3.35
CA ASP A 58 3.97 -13.51 -4.15
C ASP A 58 3.85 -12.39 -5.19
N ALA A 59 4.22 -11.15 -4.82
CA ALA A 59 4.24 -10.02 -5.75
C ALA A 59 5.25 -10.22 -6.88
N ILE A 60 6.45 -10.73 -6.59
CA ILE A 60 7.45 -11.09 -7.61
C ILE A 60 6.89 -12.18 -8.54
N ARG A 61 6.34 -13.26 -7.97
CA ARG A 61 5.81 -14.39 -8.75
C ARG A 61 4.60 -14.00 -9.59
N GLY A 62 3.76 -13.11 -9.08
CA GLY A 62 2.57 -12.61 -9.76
C GLY A 62 2.83 -11.45 -10.71
N GLY A 63 4.01 -10.82 -10.64
CA GLY A 63 4.39 -9.71 -11.52
C GLY A 63 3.51 -8.47 -11.39
N TYR A 64 2.80 -8.30 -10.27
CA TYR A 64 1.87 -7.20 -10.04
C TYR A 64 2.46 -6.15 -9.08
N PRO A 65 2.05 -4.87 -9.20
CA PRO A 65 2.47 -3.84 -8.27
C PRO A 65 1.76 -3.96 -6.92
N ILE A 66 2.47 -3.66 -5.84
CA ILE A 66 1.93 -3.68 -4.47
C ILE A 66 2.13 -2.36 -3.74
N LEU A 67 1.07 -1.87 -3.08
CA LEU A 67 1.11 -0.75 -2.17
C LEU A 67 0.94 -1.25 -0.73
N ILE A 68 1.93 -1.00 0.11
CA ILE A 68 1.90 -1.32 1.54
C ILE A 68 1.45 -0.07 2.29
N ILE A 69 0.40 -0.21 3.11
CA ILE A 69 -0.16 0.85 3.94
C ILE A 69 0.01 0.42 5.39
N THR A 70 0.75 1.22 6.16
CA THR A 70 1.08 0.92 7.56
C THR A 70 1.13 2.19 8.39
N GLU A 71 0.96 2.07 9.70
CA GLU A 71 1.16 3.19 10.63
C GLU A 71 2.64 3.53 10.80
N ASP A 72 3.48 2.50 10.94
CA ASP A 72 4.93 2.67 10.93
C ASP A 72 5.65 1.52 10.21
N ILE A 73 6.86 1.81 9.75
CA ILE A 73 7.74 0.85 9.09
C ILE A 73 9.17 1.10 9.56
N GLU A 74 9.81 0.03 10.03
CA GLU A 74 11.17 0.11 10.53
C GLU A 74 12.14 0.47 9.39
N GLN A 75 13.15 1.28 9.68
CA GLN A 75 14.13 1.71 8.67
C GLN A 75 14.85 0.52 8.01
N GLU A 76 15.10 -0.56 8.76
CA GLU A 76 15.69 -1.78 8.24
C GLU A 76 14.79 -2.43 7.17
N ALA A 77 13.50 -2.59 7.48
CA ALA A 77 12.52 -3.12 6.53
C ALA A 77 12.40 -2.22 5.29
N LEU A 78 12.32 -0.90 5.48
CA LEU A 78 12.27 0.07 4.38
C LEU A 78 13.50 -0.05 3.47
N THR A 79 14.70 -0.17 4.04
CA THR A 79 15.95 -0.29 3.29
C THR A 79 15.94 -1.55 2.44
N THR A 80 15.55 -2.68 3.04
CA THR A 80 15.41 -3.95 2.30
C THR A 80 14.40 -3.83 1.16
N LEU A 81 13.25 -3.20 1.37
CA LEU A 81 12.25 -2.98 0.33
C LEU A 81 12.80 -2.13 -0.84
N VAL A 82 13.46 -1.02 -0.52
CA VAL A 82 14.06 -0.13 -1.53
C VAL A 82 15.12 -0.88 -2.34
N VAL A 83 15.99 -1.66 -1.70
CA VAL A 83 17.01 -2.46 -2.40
C VAL A 83 16.36 -3.49 -3.32
N ASN A 84 15.29 -4.16 -2.88
CA ASN A 84 14.55 -5.11 -3.72
C ASN A 84 13.87 -4.44 -4.91
N LYS A 85 13.31 -3.23 -4.72
CA LYS A 85 12.77 -2.42 -5.83
C LYS A 85 13.86 -2.03 -6.84
N LEU A 86 15.01 -1.55 -6.37
CA LEU A 86 16.12 -1.10 -7.21
C LEU A 86 16.72 -2.23 -8.06
N ARG A 87 16.60 -3.49 -7.61
CA ARG A 87 16.97 -4.67 -8.41
C ARG A 87 16.04 -4.92 -9.61
N GLY A 88 14.94 -4.16 -9.74
CA GLY A 88 14.05 -4.14 -10.90
C GLY A 88 12.98 -5.23 -10.92
N THR A 89 13.03 -6.18 -10.00
CA THR A 89 12.10 -7.32 -9.97
C THR A 89 10.76 -7.00 -9.32
N LEU A 90 10.68 -5.92 -8.52
CA LEU A 90 9.53 -5.68 -7.64
C LEU A 90 9.00 -4.25 -7.76
N LYS A 91 7.75 -4.12 -8.22
CA LYS A 91 7.03 -2.84 -8.27
C LYS A 91 6.30 -2.62 -6.94
N LEU A 92 6.96 -1.95 -5.99
CA LEU A 92 6.33 -1.60 -4.70
C LEU A 92 6.35 -0.12 -4.39
N ALA A 93 5.40 0.31 -3.56
CA ALA A 93 5.51 1.52 -2.77
C ALA A 93 4.98 1.28 -1.34
N ALA A 94 5.42 2.13 -0.42
CA ALA A 94 4.91 2.16 0.94
C ALA A 94 4.32 3.54 1.23
N LEU A 95 3.16 3.56 1.88
CA LEU A 95 2.43 4.73 2.34
C LEU A 95 2.27 4.65 3.85
N ARG A 96 2.65 5.71 4.56
CA ARG A 96 2.51 5.78 6.02
C ARG A 96 1.24 6.51 6.41
N LEU A 97 0.40 5.89 7.24
CA LEU A 97 -0.85 6.45 7.76
C LEU A 97 -0.85 6.48 9.30
N HIS A 98 -0.75 7.66 9.92
CA HIS A 98 -0.93 7.89 11.36
C HIS A 98 -2.32 7.49 11.91
N ASP A 99 -3.33 7.29 11.07
CA ASP A 99 -4.69 6.98 11.52
C ASP A 99 -5.28 5.93 10.58
N LEU A 100 -4.82 4.71 10.80
CA LEU A 100 -5.24 3.54 10.03
C LEU A 100 -6.72 3.26 10.29
N GLU A 101 -7.20 3.43 11.53
CA GLU A 101 -8.60 3.25 11.91
C GLU A 101 -9.54 4.19 11.14
N SER A 102 -9.24 5.48 11.04
CA SER A 102 -10.04 6.41 10.23
C SER A 102 -10.01 6.08 8.75
N ALA A 103 -8.88 5.59 8.24
CA ALA A 103 -8.81 5.14 6.86
C ALA A 103 -9.64 3.88 6.63
N ARG A 104 -9.62 2.91 7.54
CA ARG A 104 -10.48 1.71 7.47
C ARG A 104 -11.97 2.08 7.57
N ALA A 105 -12.33 2.94 8.52
CA ALA A 105 -13.69 3.40 8.73
C ALA A 105 -14.26 4.18 7.54
N ASN A 106 -13.43 5.02 6.91
CA ASN A 106 -13.81 5.76 5.70
C ASN A 106 -13.71 4.90 4.42
N THR A 107 -13.02 3.76 4.47
CA THR A 107 -12.76 2.90 3.32
C THR A 107 -13.41 1.54 3.49
N LEU A 108 -14.73 1.52 3.35
CA LEU A 108 -15.55 0.32 3.51
C LEU A 108 -15.41 -0.72 2.37
N THR A 109 -14.56 -0.51 1.36
CA THR A 109 -14.52 -1.43 0.18
C THR A 109 -13.14 -1.60 -0.49
N ILE A 110 -12.24 -0.61 -0.41
CA ILE A 110 -10.99 -0.60 -1.21
C ILE A 110 -9.77 -1.08 -0.40
N LEU A 111 -9.69 -0.70 0.87
CA LEU A 111 -8.64 -1.12 1.79
C LEU A 111 -8.99 -2.53 2.29
N PRO A 112 -8.06 -3.48 2.22
CA PRO A 112 -8.33 -4.82 2.74
C PRO A 112 -8.58 -4.79 4.25
N PHE A 113 -9.30 -5.79 4.71
CA PHE A 113 -9.34 -6.13 6.12
C PHE A 113 -7.92 -6.50 6.59
N SER A 114 -7.48 -5.92 7.72
CA SER A 114 -6.20 -6.22 8.36
C SER A 114 -6.11 -7.73 8.60
N LEU A 115 -4.97 -8.34 8.25
CA LEU A 115 -4.70 -9.77 8.43
C LEU A 115 -4.92 -10.25 9.88
N GLU A 116 -4.78 -9.34 10.84
CA GLU A 116 -5.03 -9.59 12.27
C GLU A 116 -6.49 -9.86 12.59
N GLU A 117 -7.46 -9.30 11.86
CA GLU A 117 -8.88 -9.62 12.07
C GLU A 117 -9.21 -11.06 11.66
N PHE A 118 -8.39 -11.68 10.81
CA PHE A 118 -8.50 -13.08 10.42
C PHE A 118 -7.58 -14.01 11.22
N GLY A 119 -6.78 -13.49 12.16
CA GLY A 119 -5.79 -14.28 12.91
C GLY A 119 -4.71 -14.89 12.02
N LEU A 120 -4.48 -14.33 10.82
CA LEU A 120 -3.52 -14.82 9.85
C LEU A 120 -2.17 -14.14 10.06
N SER A 121 -1.10 -14.92 10.13
CA SER A 121 0.26 -14.39 10.06
C SER A 121 0.52 -13.82 8.67
N LEU A 122 1.28 -12.73 8.57
CA LEU A 122 1.62 -12.07 7.30
C LEU A 122 2.29 -13.02 6.28
N ASP A 123 2.98 -14.05 6.79
CA ASP A 123 3.55 -15.18 6.02
C ASP A 123 2.50 -16.00 5.23
N LYS A 124 1.26 -16.03 5.70
CA LYS A 124 0.12 -16.74 5.08
C LYS A 124 -0.88 -15.81 4.42
N ALA A 125 -0.50 -14.56 4.14
CA ALA A 125 -1.36 -13.61 3.45
C ALA A 125 -1.61 -14.08 2.00
N GLU A 126 -2.65 -14.87 1.78
CA GLU A 126 -3.08 -15.26 0.44
C GLU A 126 -3.66 -14.06 -0.33
N LYS A 127 -3.62 -14.11 -1.67
CA LYS A 127 -4.17 -13.10 -2.60
C LYS A 127 -5.59 -12.61 -2.29
N LYS A 128 -6.34 -13.38 -1.51
CA LYS A 128 -7.72 -13.11 -1.10
C LYS A 128 -7.82 -12.05 0.02
N VAL A 129 -6.74 -11.82 0.77
CA VAL A 129 -6.67 -10.79 1.83
C VAL A 129 -6.09 -9.47 1.29
N LEU A 130 -5.49 -9.47 0.10
CA LEU A 130 -4.98 -8.26 -0.54
C LEU A 130 -6.10 -7.49 -1.22
N GLY A 131 -6.23 -6.21 -0.88
CA GLY A 131 -7.17 -5.30 -1.53
C GLY A 131 -6.77 -5.08 -2.99
N HIS A 132 -7.68 -4.57 -3.79
CA HIS A 132 -7.43 -4.29 -5.20
C HIS A 132 -7.79 -2.85 -5.54
N ALA A 133 -6.87 -2.15 -6.18
CA ALA A 133 -7.08 -0.83 -6.73
C ALA A 133 -6.82 -0.86 -8.23
N ALA A 134 -7.77 -0.32 -9.01
CA ALA A 134 -7.62 -0.16 -10.45
C ALA A 134 -6.45 0.78 -10.76
N LYS A 135 -6.33 1.89 -10.01
CA LYS A 135 -5.23 2.84 -10.15
C LYS A 135 -4.80 3.42 -8.82
N VAL A 136 -3.50 3.58 -8.62
CA VAL A 136 -2.89 4.22 -7.46
C VAL A 136 -1.94 5.30 -7.96
N VAL A 137 -2.09 6.52 -7.44
CA VAL A 137 -1.23 7.66 -7.72
C VAL A 137 -0.75 8.23 -6.40
N LEU A 138 0.55 8.17 -6.12
CA LEU A 138 1.14 8.78 -4.92
C LEU A 138 2.05 9.91 -5.34
N THR A 139 1.91 11.06 -4.70
CA THR A 139 2.77 12.22 -4.88
C THR A 139 3.41 12.62 -3.56
N LYS A 140 4.23 13.66 -3.58
CA LYS A 140 4.85 14.22 -2.38
C LYS A 140 3.83 14.88 -1.44
N GLU A 141 2.65 15.22 -1.91
CA GLU A 141 1.65 15.97 -1.12
C GLU A 141 0.36 15.18 -0.94
N THR A 142 -0.04 14.42 -1.96
CA THR A 142 -1.31 13.70 -1.99
C THR A 142 -1.15 12.27 -2.49
N SER A 143 -1.99 11.38 -1.97
CA SER A 143 -2.12 9.99 -2.43
C SER A 143 -3.55 9.72 -2.86
N THR A 144 -3.73 9.33 -4.12
CA THR A 144 -5.02 9.00 -4.70
C THR A 144 -5.07 7.50 -4.99
N ILE A 145 -6.06 6.81 -4.44
CA ILE A 145 -6.34 5.40 -4.66
C ILE A 145 -7.71 5.30 -5.34
N VAL A 146 -7.75 4.69 -6.51
CA VAL A 146 -8.96 4.46 -7.31
C VAL A 146 -9.30 2.98 -7.19
N GLY A 147 -10.43 2.68 -6.56
CA GLY A 147 -10.99 1.34 -6.47
C GLY A 147 -11.52 0.86 -7.83
N ASP A 148 -11.64 -0.46 -7.98
CA ASP A 148 -12.15 -1.08 -9.21
C ASP A 148 -13.68 -0.95 -9.38
N GLY A 149 -14.39 -0.41 -8.39
CA GLY A 149 -15.86 -0.29 -8.41
C GLY A 149 -16.61 -1.64 -8.30
N SER A 150 -15.88 -2.75 -8.27
CA SER A 150 -16.41 -4.09 -8.04
C SER A 150 -16.82 -4.25 -6.58
N THR A 151 -18.14 -4.34 -6.39
CA THR A 151 -18.87 -4.69 -5.15
C THR A 151 -18.42 -6.03 -4.57
#